data_AF-A0A969BZI7-F1
#
_entry.id   AF-A0A969BZI7-F1
#
_cell.length_a   1.000
_cell.length_b   1.000
_cell.length_c   1.000
_cell.angle_alpha   90.00
_cell.angle_beta   90.00
_cell.angle_gamma   90.00
#
_symmetry.space_group_name_H-M   'P 1'
#
loop_
_entity.id
_entity.type
_entity.pdbx_description
1 polymer ?
#
loop_
_entity_poly.entity_id
_entity_poly.type
_entity_poly.pdbx_seq_one_letter_code
_entity_poly.pdbx_strand_id
1 'polypeptide(L)' 'MSPLELRQKLHSQLDRIPEEKLDAFSLLIQQFHPSLDPEKSPPRTPGILNGKLSSSFFDPLPEEELQAWE' A
#
# COMPACT_ATOMS: atom_id res chain seq x y z
N MET A 1 14.57 -13.14 -15.28
CA MET A 1 13.73 -11.98 -15.59
C MET A 1 14.19 -10.82 -14.73
N SER A 2 14.55 -9.71 -15.35
CA SER A 2 14.91 -8.48 -14.64
C SER A 2 13.67 -7.80 -14.04
N PRO A 3 13.83 -7.00 -12.97
CA PRO A 3 12.72 -6.24 -12.37
C PRO A 3 11.99 -5.33 -13.37
N LEU A 4 12.71 -4.79 -14.35
CA LEU A 4 12.16 -3.93 -15.39
C LEU A 4 11.25 -4.70 -16.35
N GLU A 5 11.65 -5.91 -16.75
CA GLU A 5 10.83 -6.80 -17.59
C GLU A 5 9.53 -7.21 -16.87
N LEU A 6 9.61 -7.41 -15.55
CA LEU A 6 8.44 -7.77 -14.75
C LEU A 6 7.46 -6.60 -14.66
N ARG A 7 7.95 -5.37 -14.47
CA ARG A 7 7.13 -4.16 -14.49
C ARG A 7 6.43 -3.97 -15.85
N GLN A 8 7.16 -4.14 -16.95
CA GLN A 8 6.59 -4.00 -18.29
C GLN A 8 5.55 -5.07 -18.60
N LYS A 9 5.79 -6.30 -18.14
CA LYS A 9 4.82 -7.38 -18.22
C LYS A 9 3.56 -7.04 -17.43
N LEU A 10 3.69 -6.54 -16.19
CA LEU A 10 2.55 -6.14 -15.37
C LEU A 10 1.72 -5.03 -16.03
N HIS A 11 2.35 -3.98 -16.56
CA HIS A 11 1.66 -2.92 -17.29
C HIS A 11 0.88 -3.48 -18.49
N SER A 12 1.54 -4.33 -19.30
CA SER A 12 0.91 -4.96 -20.47
C SER A 12 -0.27 -5.88 -20.11
N GLN A 13 -0.30 -6.44 -18.90
CA GLN A 13 -1.42 -7.24 -18.42
C GLN A 13 -2.56 -6.35 -17.91
N LEU A 14 -2.23 -5.22 -17.29
CA LEU A 14 -3.20 -4.27 -16.77
C LEU A 14 -4.01 -3.61 -17.91
N ASP A 15 -3.34 -3.25 -19.00
CA ASP A 15 -3.97 -2.65 -20.19
C ASP A 15 -4.92 -3.60 -20.93
N ARG A 16 -4.84 -4.91 -20.65
CA ARG A 16 -5.74 -5.92 -21.25
C ARG A 16 -7.02 -6.12 -20.45
N ILE A 17 -7.14 -5.49 -19.28
CA ILE A 17 -8.34 -5.61 -18.46
C ILE A 17 -9.44 -4.77 -19.10
N PRO A 18 -10.57 -5.37 -19.50
CA PRO A 18 -11.68 -4.63 -20.06
C PRO A 18 -12.30 -3.68 -19.02
N GLU A 19 -12.67 -2.47 -19.45
CA GLU A 19 -13.17 -1.40 -18.57
C GLU A 19 -14.44 -1.83 -17.81
N GLU A 20 -15.29 -2.65 -18.43
CA GLU A 20 -16.50 -3.20 -17.81
C GLU A 20 -16.23 -4.15 -16.63
N LYS A 21 -14.98 -4.62 -16.48
CA LYS A 21 -14.56 -5.42 -15.32
C LYS A 21 -14.12 -4.55 -14.15
N LEU A 22 -13.81 -3.27 -14.37
CA LEU A 22 -13.36 -2.37 -13.32
C LEU A 22 -14.46 -2.12 -12.28
N ASP A 23 -15.72 -1.99 -12.71
CA ASP A 23 -16.87 -1.87 -11.80
C ASP A 23 -17.07 -3.14 -10.96
N ALA A 24 -16.88 -4.31 -11.57
CA ALA A 24 -16.93 -5.58 -10.87
C ALA A 24 -15.81 -5.70 -9.82
N PHE A 25 -14.59 -5.23 -10.14
CA PHE A 25 -13.49 -5.17 -9.17
C PHE A 25 -13.75 -4.17 -8.05
N SER A 26 -14.33 -3.01 -8.35
CA SER A 26 -14.71 -2.02 -7.35
C SER A 26 -15.74 -2.59 -6.36
N LEU A 27 -16.78 -3.26 -6.88
CA LEU A 27 -17.77 -3.94 -6.05
C LEU A 27 -17.15 -5.05 -5.20
N LEU A 28 -16.24 -5.84 -5.78
CA LEU A 28 -15.53 -6.91 -5.08
C LEU A 28 -14.67 -6.34 -3.94
N ILE A 29 -13.89 -5.30 -4.19
CA ILE A 29 -13.05 -4.64 -3.16
C ILE A 29 -13.92 -4.09 -2.02
N GLN A 30 -15.05 -3.46 -2.34
CA GLN A 30 -16.00 -2.98 -1.32
C GLN A 30 -16.62 -4.11 -0.50
N GLN A 31 -16.90 -5.25 -1.12
CA GLN A 31 -17.44 -6.44 -0.43
C GLN A 31 -16.43 -7.07 0.53
N PHE A 32 -15.15 -7.16 0.15
CA PHE A 32 -14.13 -7.83 0.96
C PHE A 32 -13.41 -6.91 1.95
N HIS A 33 -13.59 -5.60 1.84
CA HIS A 33 -12.93 -4.63 2.71
C HIS A 33 -13.97 -3.70 3.38
N PRO A 34 -14.73 -4.20 4.38
CA PRO A 34 -15.68 -3.36 5.14
C PRO A 34 -15.00 -2.18 5.86
N SER A 35 -13.67 -2.20 6.00
CA SER A 35 -12.84 -1.13 6.53
C SER A 35 -12.42 -0.06 5.51
N LEU A 36 -12.88 -0.12 4.25
CA LEU A 36 -12.66 0.92 3.24
C LEU A 36 -13.79 1.95 3.17
N ASP A 37 -14.90 1.73 3.87
CA ASP A 37 -15.93 2.76 4.02
C ASP A 37 -15.39 3.80 5.03
N PRO A 38 -14.96 5.00 4.57
CA PRO A 38 -14.31 5.98 5.43
C PRO A 38 -15.24 6.47 6.54
N GLU A 39 -16.56 6.38 6.34
CA GLU A 39 -17.55 6.76 7.35
C GLU A 39 -17.84 5.63 8.37
N LYS A 40 -17.61 4.37 8.01
CA LYS A 40 -17.79 3.21 8.92
C LYS A 40 -16.49 2.63 9.46
N SER A 41 -15.35 3.18 9.07
CA SER A 41 -14.04 2.77 9.56
C SER A 41 -13.94 3.09 11.05
N PRO A 42 -13.72 2.09 11.93
CA PRO A 42 -13.44 2.40 13.33
C PRO A 42 -12.19 3.29 13.40
N PRO A 43 -12.12 4.24 14.35
CA PRO A 43 -10.92 5.04 14.53
C PRO A 43 -9.73 4.11 14.66
N ARG A 44 -8.66 4.39 13.91
CA ARG A 44 -7.43 3.59 14.00
C ARG A 44 -6.99 3.56 15.45
N THR A 45 -7.05 2.39 16.08
CA THR A 45 -6.49 2.20 17.40
C THR A 45 -4.98 2.30 17.27
N PRO A 46 -4.31 3.18 18.05
CA PRO A 46 -2.86 3.14 18.17
C PRO A 46 -2.44 1.70 18.47
N GLY A 47 -1.37 1.24 17.80
CA GLY A 47 -0.91 -0.14 17.93
C GLY A 47 -0.59 -0.54 19.38
N ILE A 48 -0.42 -1.84 19.60
CA ILE A 48 -0.16 -2.48 20.92
C ILE A 48 1.14 -1.98 21.60
N LEU A 49 1.92 -1.15 20.91
CA LEU A 49 3.12 -0.52 21.44
C LEU A 49 2.74 0.51 22.50
N ASN A 50 2.79 0.09 23.76
CA ASN A 50 2.85 0.98 24.91
C ASN A 50 4.20 1.71 24.88
N GLY A 51 4.28 2.81 24.14
CA GLY A 51 5.50 3.62 24.02
C GLY A 51 5.20 4.97 23.40
N LYS A 52 5.91 6.01 23.85
CA LYS A 52 5.95 7.28 23.13
C LYS A 52 7.06 7.19 22.10
N LEU A 53 6.74 7.41 20.83
CA LEU A 53 7.77 7.60 19.81
C LEU A 53 8.56 8.87 20.17
N SER A 54 9.89 8.79 20.09
CA SER A 54 10.72 9.98 20.14
C SER A 54 10.46 10.83 18.90
N SER A 55 10.69 12.14 18.99
CA SER A 55 10.58 13.03 17.83
C SER A 55 11.46 12.57 16.67
N SER A 56 12.62 11.97 16.97
CA SER A 56 13.57 11.46 15.97
C SER A 56 13.10 10.26 15.16
N PHE A 57 11.99 9.61 15.53
CA PHE A 57 11.36 8.60 14.65
C PHE A 57 10.91 9.21 13.32
N PHE A 58 10.61 10.51 13.29
CA PHE A 58 10.14 11.23 12.11
C PHE A 58 11.26 11.96 11.37
N ASP A 59 12.48 11.91 11.88
CA ASP A 59 13.64 12.47 11.21
C ASP A 59 14.01 11.60 10.00
N PRO A 60 14.62 12.17 8.94
CA PRO A 60 15.14 11.38 7.83
C PRO A 60 16.15 10.34 8.35
N LEU A 61 16.19 9.16 7.73
CA LEU A 61 17.19 8.16 8.07
C LEU A 61 18.60 8.74 7.87
N PRO A 62 19.55 8.43 8.76
CA PRO A 62 20.95 8.75 8.55
C PRO A 62 21.47 8.17 7.23
N GLU A 63 22.40 8.88 6.59
CA GLU A 63 23.01 8.46 5.33
C GLU A 63 23.67 7.08 5.47
N GLU A 64 24.29 6.80 6.61
CA GLU A 64 24.91 5.50 6.90
C GLU A 64 23.89 4.36 6.93
N GLU A 65 22.68 4.62 7.41
CA GLU A 65 21.60 3.63 7.39
C GLU A 65 21.04 3.45 5.99
N LEU A 66 20.92 4.52 5.20
CA LEU A 66 20.48 4.43 3.80
C LEU A 66 21.46 3.61 2.94
N GLN A 67 22.75 3.82 3.11
CA GLN A 67 23.81 3.09 2.38
C GLN A 67 23.80 1.58 2.64
N ALA A 68 23.27 1.12 3.78
CA ALA A 68 23.17 -0.31 4.09
C ALA A 68 22.08 -1.05 3.27
N TRP A 69 21.22 -0.31 2.57
CA TRP A 69 20.10 -0.86 1.78
C TRP A 69 20.31 -0.82 0.26
N GLU A 70 21.41 -0.22 -0.20
CA GLU A 70 21.82 -0.17 -1.63
C GLU A 70 22.86 -1.25 -1.96
#